data_AF-S4NPX9-F1
#
_entry.id   AF-S4NPX9-F1
#
_cell.length_a   1.000
_cell.length_b   1.000
_cell.length_c   1.000
_cell.angle_alpha   90.00
_cell.angle_beta   90.00
_cell.angle_gamma   90.00
#
_symmetry.space_group_name_H-M   'P 1'
#
loop_
_entity.id
_entity.type
_entity.pdbx_description
1 polymer ?
#
loop_
_entity_poly.entity_id
_entity_poly.type
_entity_poly.pdbx_seq_one_letter_code
_entity_poly.pdbx_strand_id
1 'polypeptide(L)'
;GAAPLSKEIQNAISQRASIAYIRQGYGLTEVTMACCVDLTFEGKQGSCGTPAPGMKIKVLDIENGQKLGPRQEGELWIKSPLRMKGYMGD
;
A
#
# COMPACT_ATOMS: atom_id res chain seq x y z
N GLY A 1 -2.88 -3.48 8.17
CA GLY A 1 -3.19 -3.72 6.74
C GLY A 1 -4.69 -3.68 6.52
N ALA A 2 -5.12 -3.60 5.26
CA ALA A 2 -6.51 -3.48 4.77
C ALA A 2 -7.23 -2.16 5.11
N ALA A 3 -7.00 -1.60 6.29
CA ALA A 3 -7.52 -0.31 6.73
C ALA A 3 -6.38 0.67 7.07
N PRO A 4 -6.63 1.99 7.04
CA PRO A 4 -5.63 2.98 7.42
C PRO A 4 -5.18 2.76 8.87
N LEU A 5 -3.86 2.78 9.08
CA LEU A 5 -3.25 2.77 10.40
C LEU A 5 -2.28 3.94 10.53
N SER A 6 -2.63 4.90 11.37
CA SER A 6 -1.83 6.11 11.55
C SER A 6 -0.47 5.82 12.20
N LYS A 7 0.49 6.71 11.98
CA LYS A 7 1.83 6.62 12.58
C LYS A 7 1.77 6.71 14.11
N GLU A 8 0.83 7.48 14.65
CA GLU A 8 0.63 7.68 16.08
C GLU A 8 0.18 6.38 16.74
N ILE A 9 -0.76 5.66 16.12
CA ILE A 9 -1.21 4.35 16.61
C ILE A 9 -0.10 3.31 16.49
N GLN A 10 0.66 3.32 15.38
CA GLN A 10 1.82 2.44 15.22
C GLN A 10 2.83 2.62 16.37
N ASN A 11 3.14 3.87 16.73
CA ASN A 11 4.02 4.19 17.85
C ASN A 11 3.47 3.72 19.20
N ALA A 12 2.20 4.02 19.47
CA ALA A 12 1.56 3.64 20.73
C ALA A 12 1.55 2.13 20.95
N ILE A 13 1.23 1.35 19.91
CA ILE A 13 1.24 -0.12 19.99
C ILE A 13 2.66 -0.66 20.11
N SER A 14 3.62 -0.10 19.36
CA SER A 14 5.02 -0.56 19.41
C SER A 14 5.60 -0.42 20.82
N GLN A 15 5.31 0.70 21.49
CA GLN A 15 5.70 0.94 22.88
C GLN A 15 4.99 -0.02 23.85
N ARG A 16 3.67 -0.21 23.70
CA ARG A 16 2.87 -1.05 24.62
C ARG A 16 3.21 -2.54 24.52
N ALA A 17 3.50 -3.01 23.32
CA ALA A 17 3.77 -4.42 23.04
C ALA A 17 5.27 -4.75 23.00
N SER A 18 6.15 -3.78 23.23
CA SER A 18 7.61 -3.94 23.17
C SER A 18 8.08 -4.57 21.84
N ILE A 19 7.47 -4.16 20.73
CA ILE A 19 7.86 -4.57 19.38
C ILE A 19 8.59 -3.42 18.68
N ALA A 20 9.54 -3.76 17.81
CA ALA A 20 10.34 -2.74 17.11
C ALA A 20 9.48 -1.87 16.18
N TYR A 21 8.55 -2.48 15.44
CA TYR A 21 7.61 -1.79 14.56
C TYR A 21 6.47 -2.73 14.14
N ILE A 22 5.43 -2.15 13.53
CA ILE A 22 4.32 -2.90 12.94
C ILE A 22 4.53 -3.00 11.43
N ARG A 23 4.69 -4.22 10.92
CA ARG A 23 4.77 -4.47 9.48
C ARG A 23 3.43 -4.13 8.80
N GLN A 24 3.48 -3.28 7.77
CA GLN A 24 2.30 -2.85 7.02
C GLN A 24 2.24 -3.47 5.63
N GLY A 25 1.02 -3.46 5.08
CA GLY A 25 0.74 -3.78 3.70
C GLY A 25 -0.58 -3.16 3.26
N TYR A 26 -0.64 -2.76 1.99
CA TYR A 26 -1.81 -2.20 1.32
C TYR A 26 -2.23 -3.09 0.16
N GLY A 27 -3.53 -3.33 0.03
CA GLY A 27 -4.13 -4.17 -0.99
C GLY A 27 -5.64 -3.96 -0.99
N LEU A 28 -6.27 -4.56 -2.00
CA LEU A 28 -7.69 -4.49 -2.26
C LEU A 28 -8.17 -5.90 -2.56
N THR A 29 -9.45 -6.19 -2.36
CA THR A 29 -10.05 -7.49 -2.72
C THR A 29 -9.81 -7.79 -4.20
N GLU A 30 -9.91 -6.77 -5.05
CA GLU A 30 -9.75 -6.80 -6.50
C GLU A 30 -8.31 -7.12 -6.94
N VAL A 31 -7.33 -7.08 -6.02
CA VAL A 31 -5.93 -7.42 -6.29
C VAL A 31 -5.50 -8.69 -5.53
N THR A 32 -6.46 -9.45 -5.00
CA THR A 32 -6.31 -10.71 -4.24
C THR A 32 -5.61 -10.57 -2.89
N MET A 33 -4.54 -9.79 -2.81
CA MET A 33 -3.67 -9.65 -1.64
C MET A 33 -3.00 -8.27 -1.59
N ALA A 34 -2.04 -8.09 -0.68
CA ALA A 34 -1.26 -6.87 -0.59
C ALA A 34 -0.45 -6.62 -1.89
N CYS A 35 -0.65 -5.45 -2.50
CA CYS A 35 0.12 -4.98 -3.65
C CYS A 35 1.35 -4.15 -3.23
N CYS A 36 1.29 -3.51 -2.06
CA CYS A 36 2.44 -2.92 -1.37
C CYS A 36 2.65 -3.62 -0.03
N VAL A 37 3.90 -3.90 0.31
CA VAL A 37 4.27 -4.48 1.60
C VAL A 37 5.66 -4.00 2.00
N ASP A 38 5.89 -3.86 3.31
CA ASP A 38 7.24 -3.66 3.83
C ASP A 38 8.07 -4.95 3.60
N LEU A 39 8.88 -4.94 2.54
CA LEU A 39 9.79 -6.03 2.16
C LEU A 39 11.19 -5.86 2.75
N THR A 40 11.59 -4.64 3.07
CA THR A 40 12.95 -4.33 3.55
C THR A 40 13.09 -4.59 5.05
N PHE A 41 11.97 -4.78 5.75
CA PHE A 41 11.93 -4.94 7.21
C PHE A 41 12.52 -3.72 7.95
N GLU A 42 12.55 -2.56 7.28
CA GLU A 42 13.07 -1.30 7.80
C GLU A 42 12.03 -0.58 8.68
N GLY A 43 10.75 -1.00 8.64
CA GLY A 43 9.75 -0.51 9.57
C GLY A 43 9.42 0.98 9.42
N LYS A 44 9.47 1.52 8.19
CA LYS A 44 9.18 2.93 7.92
C LYS A 44 7.75 3.28 8.33
N GLN A 45 7.61 3.89 9.50
CA GLN A 45 6.30 4.22 10.06
C GLN A 45 5.51 5.17 9.16
N GLY A 46 4.21 4.92 9.06
CA GLY A 46 3.31 5.65 8.16
C GLY A 46 3.42 5.25 6.68
N SER A 47 4.32 4.32 6.32
CA SER A 47 4.37 3.72 4.99
C SER A 47 3.60 2.40 4.95
N CYS A 48 3.00 2.07 3.81
CA CYS A 48 2.49 0.71 3.53
C CYS A 48 3.52 -0.18 2.81
N GLY A 49 4.74 0.32 2.61
CA GLY A 49 5.86 -0.40 2.00
C GLY A 49 6.09 -0.07 0.53
N THR A 50 6.67 -1.02 -0.19
CA THR A 50 7.02 -0.92 -1.62
C THR A 50 6.20 -1.91 -2.45
N PRO A 51 6.10 -1.74 -3.79
CA PRO A 51 5.42 -2.71 -4.64
C PRO A 51 5.94 -4.13 -4.41
N ALA A 52 5.02 -5.09 -4.22
CA ALA A 52 5.37 -6.50 -4.09
C ALA A 52 5.90 -7.07 -5.42
N PRO A 53 6.63 -8.21 -5.42
CA PRO A 53 7.14 -8.81 -6.65
C PRO A 53 6.05 -9.00 -7.71
N GLY A 54 6.31 -8.55 -8.93
CA GLY A 54 5.36 -8.62 -10.06
C GLY A 54 4.31 -7.50 -10.09
N MET A 55 4.21 -6.67 -9.04
CA MET A 55 3.32 -5.50 -9.02
C MET A 55 3.99 -4.30 -9.70
N LYS A 56 3.23 -3.57 -10.51
CA LYS A 56 3.64 -2.26 -11.05
C LYS A 56 2.66 -1.20 -10.56
N ILE A 57 3.20 -0.13 -10.00
CA ILE A 57 2.42 0.95 -9.39
C ILE A 57 2.88 2.28 -9.95
N LYS A 58 1.93 3.19 -10.22
CA LYS A 58 2.18 4.59 -10.57
C LYS A 58 1.19 5.47 -9.80
N VAL A 59 1.54 6.74 -9.61
CA VAL A 59 0.62 7.75 -9.09
C VAL A 59 0.22 8.65 -10.25
N LEU A 60 -1.07 8.92 -10.38
CA LEU A 60 -1.62 9.82 -11.39
C LEU A 60 -2.25 11.05 -10.76
N ASP A 61 -2.14 12.18 -11.44
CA ASP A 61 -2.94 13.35 -11.16
C ASP A 61 -4.43 13.04 -11.43
N ILE A 62 -5.30 13.41 -10.49
CA ILE A 62 -6.73 13.08 -10.54
C ILE A 62 -7.47 13.90 -11.60
N GLU A 63 -7.00 15.12 -11.90
CA GLU A 63 -7.67 16.04 -12.82
C GLU A 63 -7.28 15.78 -14.27
N ASN A 64 -5.97 15.58 -14.52
CA ASN A 64 -5.43 15.50 -15.89
C ASN A 64 -4.87 14.12 -16.27
N GLY A 65 -4.81 13.16 -15.33
CA GLY A 65 -4.37 11.79 -15.58
C GLY A 65 -2.87 11.63 -15.87
N GLN A 66 -2.06 12.68 -15.73
CA GLN A 66 -0.62 12.62 -15.96
C GLN A 66 0.09 11.83 -14.86
N LYS A 67 1.20 11.19 -15.22
CA LYS A 67 2.03 10.47 -14.26
C LYS A 67 2.75 11.46 -13.37
N LEU A 68 2.60 11.27 -12.06
CA LEU A 68 3.28 12.06 -11.05
C LEU A 68 4.62 11.44 -10.66
N GLY A 69 5.55 12.30 -10.25
CA GLY A 69 6.88 11.96 -9.77
C GLY A 69 6.94 11.71 -8.26
N PRO A 70 8.15 11.50 -7.72
CA PRO A 70 8.35 11.28 -6.29
C PRO A 70 7.78 12.42 -5.43
N ARG A 71 7.13 12.05 -4.32
CA ARG A 71 6.59 12.99 -3.30
C ARG A 71 5.41 13.86 -3.78
N GLN A 72 4.78 13.51 -4.90
CA GLN A 72 3.53 14.13 -5.36
C GLN A 72 2.35 13.22 -5.01
N GLU A 73 1.25 13.82 -4.57
CA GLU A 73 0.03 13.11 -4.16
C GLU A 73 -0.95 12.98 -5.34
N GLY A 74 -1.63 11.84 -5.43
CA GLY A 74 -2.60 11.56 -6.49
C GLY A 74 -3.17 10.15 -6.36
N GLU A 75 -3.85 9.69 -7.42
CA GLU A 75 -4.48 8.37 -7.45
C GLU A 75 -3.47 7.25 -7.70
N LEU A 76 -3.53 6.20 -6.88
CA LEU A 76 -2.67 5.03 -7.02
C LEU A 76 -3.23 4.06 -8.05
N TRP A 77 -2.48 3.83 -9.12
CA TRP A 77 -2.84 2.86 -10.17
C TRP A 77 -1.96 1.63 -10.11
N ILE A 78 -2.59 0.46 -10.09
CA ILE A 78 -1.93 -0.83 -9.91
C ILE A 78 -2.12 -1.71 -11.14
N LYS A 79 -1.03 -2.28 -11.64
CA LYS A 79 -1.03 -3.39 -12.59
C LYS A 79 -0.44 -4.62 -11.92
N SER A 80 -1.22 -5.68 -11.86
CA SER A 80 -0.92 -6.90 -11.11
C SER A 80 -1.28 -8.15 -11.92
N PRO A 81 -0.48 -9.23 -11.84
CA PRO A 81 -0.88 -10.55 -12.33
C PRO A 81 -1.96 -11.21 -11.46
N LEU A 82 -2.16 -10.71 -10.23
CA LEU A 82 -3.13 -11.22 -9.25
C LEU A 82 -4.45 -10.43 -9.23
N ARG A 83 -4.66 -9.52 -10.19
CA ARG A 83 -5.94 -8.80 -10.29
C ARG A 83 -7.08 -9.78 -10.56
N MET A 84 -8.24 -9.49 -9.98
CA MET A 84 -9.45 -10.25 -10.23
C MET A 84 -9.81 -10.31 -11.72
N LYS A 85 -10.62 -11.30 -12.10
CA LYS A 85 -11.12 -11.41 -13.48
C LYS A 85 -12.18 -10.35 -13.81
N GLY A 86 -12.86 -9.82 -12.80
CA GLY A 86 -13.97 -8.90 -12.91
C GLY A 86 -14.97 -9.16 -11.78
N TYR A 87 -15.95 -8.28 -11.64
CA TYR A 87 -17.11 -8.54 -10.79
C TYR A 87 -18.07 -9.49 -11.50
N MET A 88 -18.81 -10.31 -10.75
CA MET A 88 -19.72 -11.29 -11.32
C MET A 88 -21.01 -10.62 -11.77
N GLY A 89 -21.28 -10.62 -13.08
CA GLY A 89 -22.51 -10.06 -13.66
C GLY A 89 -22.39 -8.63 -14.17
N ASP A 90 -21.20 -8.02 -14.05
CA ASP A 90 -20.82 -6.77 -14.73
C ASP A 90 -20.07 -7.08 -16.04
#